data_AF-A0A3M1CEG0-F1
#
_entry.id   AF-A0A3M1CEG0-F1
#
_cell.length_a   1.000
_cell.length_b   1.000
_cell.length_c   1.000
_cell.angle_alpha   90.00
_cell.angle_beta   90.00
_cell.angle_gamma   90.00
#
_symmetry.space_group_name_H-M   'P 1'
#
loop_
_entity.id
_entity.type
_entity.pdbx_description
1 polymer ?
#
loop_
_entity_poly.entity_id
_entity_poly.type
_entity_poly.pdbx_seq_one_letter_code
_entity_poly.pdbx_strand_id
1 'polypeptide(L)' 'MSRPKTTLQLSSRRRLNLLCLGAHSDDIEIGCGGTVLRLLEELHKVDVHWVVFSGNDTRRKESI' A
#
# COMPACT_ATOMS: atom_id res chain seq x y z
N MET A 1 -13.65 -25.25 4.13
CA MET A 1 -12.62 -24.49 4.88
C MET A 1 -13.13 -23.09 5.20
N SER A 2 -13.24 -22.74 6.48
CA SER A 2 -13.52 -21.36 6.92
C SER A 2 -12.29 -20.49 6.63
N ARG A 3 -12.47 -19.39 5.88
CA ARG A 3 -11.37 -18.44 5.61
C ARG A 3 -10.97 -17.71 6.91
N PRO A 4 -9.67 -17.40 7.11
CA PRO A 4 -9.20 -16.75 8.33
C PRO A 4 -9.77 -15.33 8.50
N LYS A 5 -10.08 -14.94 9.75
CA LYS A 5 -10.67 -13.62 10.13
C LYS A 5 -9.79 -12.41 9.80
N THR A 6 -8.58 -12.60 9.29
CA THR A 6 -7.60 -11.54 8.95
C THR A 6 -7.65 -11.10 7.48
N THR A 7 -8.52 -11.69 6.65
CA THR A 7 -8.63 -11.33 5.23
C THR A 7 -9.55 -10.13 5.02
N LEU A 8 -9.02 -9.08 4.38
CA LEU A 8 -9.82 -7.98 3.82
C LEU A 8 -10.80 -8.55 2.78
N GLN A 9 -12.10 -8.50 3.08
CA GLN A 9 -13.17 -8.87 2.15
C GLN A 9 -13.70 -7.62 1.46
N LEU A 10 -13.23 -7.38 0.23
CA LEU A 10 -13.69 -6.27 -0.60
C LEU A 10 -14.56 -6.79 -1.74
N SER A 11 -15.68 -6.12 -2.00
CA SER A 11 -16.58 -6.48 -3.10
C SER A 11 -16.06 -5.91 -4.42
N SER A 12 -15.90 -6.72 -5.46
CA SER A 12 -15.41 -6.30 -6.78
C SER A 12 -16.40 -5.45 -7.61
N ARG A 13 -17.58 -5.13 -7.06
CA ARG A 13 -18.64 -4.41 -7.79
C ARG A 13 -18.33 -2.92 -8.00
N ARG A 14 -17.38 -2.34 -7.26
CA ARG A 14 -17.02 -0.91 -7.35
C ARG A 14 -15.50 -0.74 -7.39
N ARG A 15 -15.02 0.34 -8.02
CA ARG A 15 -13.60 0.70 -8.01
C ARG A 15 -13.11 0.87 -6.57
N LEU A 16 -11.94 0.33 -6.28
CA LEU A 16 -11.25 0.50 -5.01
C LEU A 16 -10.19 1.59 -5.17
N ASN A 17 -10.29 2.66 -4.39
CA ASN A 17 -9.22 3.65 -4.27
C ASN A 17 -8.42 3.32 -3.01
N LEU A 18 -7.14 2.96 -3.16
CA LEU A 18 -6.25 2.57 -2.09
C LEU A 18 -5.22 3.68 -1.86
N LEU A 19 -5.19 4.26 -0.65
CA LEU A 19 -4.18 5.23 -0.25
C LEU A 19 -3.20 4.58 0.74
N CYS A 20 -1.95 4.45 0.31
CA CYS A 20 -0.84 3.99 1.13
C CYS A 20 -0.02 5.20 1.60
N LEU A 21 0.16 5.32 2.91
CA LEU A 21 0.95 6.39 3.55
C LEU A 21 2.15 5.76 4.25
N GLY A 22 3.36 6.20 3.91
CA GLY A 22 4.62 5.78 4.54
C GLY A 22 5.43 6.97 5.01
N ALA A 23 6.25 6.80 6.05
CA ALA A 23 7.25 7.79 6.41
C ALA A 23 8.41 7.73 5.41
N HIS A 24 8.88 6.53 5.09
CA HIS A 24 9.95 6.25 4.14
C HIS A 24 9.43 5.48 2.93
N SER A 25 10.25 5.43 1.88
CA SER A 25 9.86 4.75 0.64
C SER A 25 9.51 3.29 0.84
N ASP A 26 10.23 2.58 1.72
CA ASP A 26 10.18 1.14 1.95
C ASP A 26 9.09 0.67 2.94
N ASP A 27 8.48 1.59 3.69
CA ASP A 27 7.46 1.25 4.71
C ASP A 27 6.28 0.49 4.10
N ILE A 28 5.87 0.87 2.89
CA ILE A 28 4.68 0.32 2.23
C ILE A 28 5.01 -1.04 1.59
N GLU A 29 6.17 -1.20 0.95
CA GLU A 29 6.61 -2.51 0.43
C GLU A 29 6.72 -3.54 1.55
N ILE A 30 7.40 -3.17 2.65
CA ILE A 30 7.66 -4.08 3.78
C ILE A 30 6.38 -4.34 4.57
N GLY A 31 5.59 -3.30 4.85
CA GLY A 31 4.43 -3.39 5.71
C GLY A 31 3.21 -4.03 5.04
N CYS A 32 2.98 -3.76 3.75
CA CYS A 32 1.75 -4.19 3.10
C CYS A 32 1.86 -4.53 1.60
N GLY A 33 3.06 -4.57 1.00
CA GLY A 33 3.25 -4.82 -0.43
C GLY A 33 2.54 -6.09 -0.94
N GLY A 34 2.63 -7.19 -0.20
CA GLY A 34 1.92 -8.44 -0.55
C GLY A 34 0.39 -8.31 -0.53
N THR A 35 -0.15 -7.44 0.32
CA THR A 35 -1.60 -7.16 0.35
C THR A 35 -2.01 -6.30 -0.84
N VAL A 36 -1.22 -5.29 -1.20
CA VAL A 36 -1.48 -4.46 -2.38
C VAL A 36 -1.48 -5.32 -3.65
N LEU A 37 -0.46 -6.16 -3.84
CA LEU A 37 -0.38 -7.07 -5.00
C LEU A 37 -1.58 -8.01 -5.07
N ARG A 38 -1.95 -8.64 -3.95
CA ARG A 38 -3.13 -9.50 -3.89
C ARG A 38 -4.41 -8.76 -4.28
N LEU A 39 -4.59 -7.52 -3.83
CA LEU A 39 -5.77 -6.71 -4.19
C LEU A 39 -5.77 -6.34 -5.69
N LEU A 40 -4.61 -6.05 -6.27
CA LEU A 40 -4.47 -5.81 -7.71
C LEU A 40 -4.78 -7.05 -8.54
N GLU A 41 -4.45 -8.25 -8.04
CA GLU A 41 -4.78 -9.52 -8.68
C GLU A 41 -6.27 -9.90 -8.55
N GLU A 42 -6.86 -9.71 -7.36
CA GLU A 42 -8.22 -10.15 -7.07
C GLU A 42 -9.32 -9.17 -7.55
N LEU A 43 -8.99 -7.89 -7.79
CA LEU A 43 -9.96 -6.85 -8.11
C LEU A 43 -9.68 -6.20 -9.47
N HIS A 44 -10.72 -6.13 -10.30
CA HIS A 44 -10.60 -5.64 -11.68
C HIS A 44 -10.38 -4.11 -11.82
N LYS A 45 -10.57 -3.33 -10.75
CA LYS A 45 -10.48 -1.85 -10.78
C LYS A 45 -9.96 -1.33 -9.44
N VAL A 46 -8.65 -1.18 -9.34
CA VAL A 46 -7.98 -0.61 -8.18
C VAL A 46 -7.10 0.55 -8.62
N ASP A 47 -7.29 1.71 -8.01
CA ASP A 47 -6.44 2.88 -8.17
C ASP A 47 -5.61 3.02 -6.89
N VAL A 48 -4.29 2.91 -7.01
CA VAL A 48 -3.35 2.96 -5.87
C VAL A 48 -2.65 4.31 -5.85
N HIS A 49 -2.74 4.99 -4.72
CA HIS A 49 -2.01 6.22 -4.43
C HIS A 49 -0.98 5.93 -3.34
N TRP A 50 0.28 6.21 -3.66
CA TRP A 50 1.42 5.99 -2.78
C TRP A 50 1.98 7.35 -2.36
N VAL A 51 1.95 7.64 -1.06
CA VAL A 51 2.49 8.88 -0.51
C VAL A 51 3.53 8.54 0.54
N VAL A 52 4.73 9.05 0.36
CA VAL A 52 5.83 8.93 1.32
C VAL A 52 6.17 10.32 1.83
N PHE A 53 6.27 10.47 3.14
CA PHE A 53 6.53 11.78 3.76
C PHE A 53 8.00 12.19 3.71
N SER A 54 8.91 11.24 3.50
CA SER A 54 10.33 11.49 3.30
C SER A 54 10.81 10.84 1.99
N GLY A 55 11.62 11.59 1.24
CA GLY A 55 12.19 11.16 -0.03
C GLY A 55 13.71 11.18 0.05
N ASN A 56 14.31 10.00 0.10
CA ASN A 56 15.75 9.70 -0.02
C ASN A 56 16.71 10.50 0.89
N ASP A 57 17.36 9.82 1.84
CA ASP A 57 18.37 10.35 2.77
C ASP A 57 19.62 11.00 2.11
N THR A 58 19.69 11.13 0.79
CA THR A 58 20.84 11.74 0.09
C THR A 58 20.97 13.26 0.30
N ARG A 59 20.02 13.92 0.99
CA ARG A 59 20.06 15.37 1.29
C ARG A 59 20.08 15.72 2.78
N ARG A 60 20.28 14.76 3.69
CA ARG A 60 20.66 15.04 5.08
C ARG A 60 22.14 15.44 5.18
N LYS A 61 22.59 16.43 4.40
CA LYS A 61 23.82 17.18 4.66
C LYS A 61 23.55 18.66 4.94
N GLU A 62 22.29 19.08 4.92
CA GLU A 62 21.86 20.45 5.26
C GLU A 62 21.09 20.54 6.58
N SER A 63 20.86 19.40 7.27
CA SER A 63 20.47 19.47 8.67
C SER A 63 21.73 19.74 9.48
N ILE A 64 21.93 21.03 9.76
CA ILE A 64 22.75 21.63 10.82
C ILE A 64 22.92 20.74 12.05
#